data_AF-A0A3C1VEI8-F1
#
_entry.id   AF-A0A3C1VEI8-F1
#
_cell.length_a   1.000
_cell.length_b   1.000
_cell.length_c   1.000
_cell.angle_alpha   90.00
_cell.angle_beta   90.00
_cell.angle_gamma   90.00
#
_symmetry.space_group_name_H-M   'P 1'
#
loop_
_entity.id
_entity.type
_entity.pdbx_description
1 polymer ?
#
loop_
_entity_poly.entity_id
_entity_poly.type
_entity_poly.pdbx_seq_one_letter_code
_entity_poly.pdbx_strand_id
1 'polypeptide(L)'
;MAAIAKPMSAKTDAKSLIKFLDNEIWHLRCVYATYAHLYGSDSDTRKLMSDSDAAFFSDLYIVYLHYISVGVSRLLDPEETLGKPNLTIFKLIATLKSDGHPEVEKLHQRLSDIKKRAYNFTDPRKQLVAHLDYKAHCIEPGTRPIPSFTKDEFEEFYKDTGQLMNDIRAIIGMPPFLYNLGIVGGHSCGRKLLHRLKTASDHIASKAS
;
A
#
# COMPACT_ATOMS: atom_id res chain seq x y z
N MET A 1 12.36 -12.40 49.98
CA MET A 1 12.11 -11.38 48.94
C MET A 1 12.76 -11.86 47.66
N ALA A 2 12.01 -12.49 46.76
CA ALA A 2 12.50 -12.86 45.43
C ALA A 2 12.18 -11.71 44.47
N ALA A 3 13.22 -11.10 43.90
CA ALA A 3 13.07 -10.12 42.84
C ALA A 3 12.48 -10.83 41.61
N ILE A 4 11.22 -10.54 41.32
CA ILE A 4 10.58 -10.93 40.06
C ILE A 4 11.27 -10.08 38.99
N ALA A 5 12.16 -10.71 38.23
CA ALA A 5 12.73 -10.11 37.04
C ALA A 5 11.58 -9.73 36.10
N LYS A 6 11.45 -8.42 35.83
CA LYS A 6 10.62 -7.87 34.78
C LYS A 6 10.93 -8.62 33.48
N PRO A 7 9.96 -9.05 32.67
CA PRO A 7 10.28 -9.60 31.36
C PRO A 7 10.99 -8.51 30.56
N MET A 8 12.26 -8.75 30.23
CA MET A 8 12.99 -7.95 29.24
C MET A 8 12.21 -8.10 27.92
N SER A 9 11.41 -7.09 27.56
CA SER A 9 10.84 -7.04 26.21
C SER A 9 12.02 -7.05 25.24
N ALA A 10 12.14 -8.09 24.42
CA ALA A 10 13.16 -8.17 23.39
C ALA A 10 13.17 -6.84 22.61
N LYS A 11 14.28 -6.09 22.67
CA LYS A 11 14.48 -4.89 21.85
C LYS A 11 14.24 -5.31 20.41
N THR A 12 13.19 -4.79 19.78
CA THR A 12 12.96 -5.00 18.35
C THR A 12 14.08 -4.30 17.60
N ASP A 13 14.94 -5.06 16.93
CA ASP A 13 16.05 -4.52 16.15
C ASP A 13 15.62 -4.04 14.76
N ALA A 14 16.42 -3.19 14.13
CA ALA A 14 16.14 -2.66 12.79
C ALA A 14 15.97 -3.77 11.74
N LYS A 15 16.70 -4.89 11.89
CA LYS A 15 16.64 -6.05 10.99
C LYS A 15 15.30 -6.78 11.05
N SER A 16 14.65 -6.80 12.20
CA SER A 16 13.32 -7.39 12.37
C SER A 16 12.27 -6.47 11.77
N LEU A 17 12.33 -5.17 12.09
CA LEU A 17 11.41 -4.16 11.56
C LEU A 17 11.40 -4.13 10.02
N ILE A 18 12.59 -4.11 9.41
CA ILE A 18 12.69 -3.99 7.96
C ILE A 18 12.08 -5.19 7.22
N LYS A 19 12.23 -6.41 7.75
CA LYS A 19 11.63 -7.61 7.15
C LYS A 19 10.10 -7.54 7.13
N PHE A 20 9.49 -7.05 8.20
CA PHE A 20 8.04 -6.84 8.22
C PHE A 20 7.63 -5.78 7.20
N LEU A 21 8.34 -4.66 7.15
CA LEU A 21 8.04 -3.58 6.20
C LEU A 21 8.26 -4.00 4.74
N ASP A 22 9.30 -4.78 4.45
CA ASP A 22 9.53 -5.36 3.12
C ASP A 22 8.32 -6.19 2.67
N ASN A 23 7.78 -7.03 3.56
CA ASN A 23 6.60 -7.85 3.28
C ASN A 23 5.33 -7.00 3.08
N GLU A 24 5.11 -5.97 3.90
CA GLU A 24 3.96 -5.08 3.75
C GLU A 24 4.01 -4.30 2.42
N ILE A 25 5.19 -3.79 2.05
CA ILE A 25 5.40 -3.08 0.79
C ILE A 25 5.21 -4.03 -0.41
N TRP A 26 5.76 -5.24 -0.33
CA TRP A 26 5.55 -6.27 -1.36
C TRP A 26 4.08 -6.65 -1.50
N HIS A 27 3.37 -6.85 -0.39
CA HIS A 27 1.95 -7.17 -0.40
C HIS A 27 1.13 -6.04 -1.03
N LEU A 28 1.43 -4.78 -0.69
CA LEU A 28 0.81 -3.61 -1.29
C LEU A 28 1.00 -3.58 -2.82
N ARG A 29 2.18 -3.96 -3.33
CA ARG A 29 2.43 -4.10 -4.77
C ARG A 29 1.54 -5.17 -5.41
N CYS A 30 1.39 -6.33 -4.76
CA CYS A 30 0.53 -7.41 -5.25
C CYS A 30 -0.94 -6.99 -5.35
N VAL A 31 -1.43 -6.28 -4.34
CA VAL A 31 -2.80 -5.74 -4.33
C VAL A 31 -2.97 -4.71 -5.42
N TYR A 32 -2.06 -3.74 -5.53
CA TYR A 32 -2.09 -2.74 -6.58
C TYR A 32 -2.00 -3.36 -7.98
N ALA A 33 -1.17 -4.38 -8.19
CA ALA A 33 -1.08 -5.03 -9.50
C ALA A 33 -2.41 -5.65 -9.91
N THR A 34 -3.14 -6.26 -8.96
CA THR A 34 -4.49 -6.78 -9.22
C THR A 34 -5.46 -5.65 -9.57
N TYR A 35 -5.45 -4.57 -8.80
CA TYR A 35 -6.23 -3.36 -9.11
C TYR A 35 -5.91 -2.82 -10.51
N ALA A 36 -4.62 -2.70 -10.86
CA ALA A 36 -4.19 -2.19 -12.15
C ALA A 36 -4.58 -3.12 -13.31
N HIS A 37 -4.58 -4.45 -13.11
CA HIS A 37 -5.07 -5.39 -14.13
C HIS A 37 -6.58 -5.30 -14.34
N LEU A 38 -7.35 -5.10 -13.26
CA LEU A 38 -8.81 -4.99 -13.36
C LEU A 38 -9.22 -3.62 -13.92
N TYR A 39 -8.71 -2.52 -13.35
CA TYR A 39 -9.24 -1.18 -13.56
C TYR A 39 -8.30 -0.24 -14.34
N GLY A 40 -7.01 -0.52 -14.35
CA GLY A 40 -6.00 0.21 -15.14
C GLY A 40 -5.80 -0.33 -16.56
N SER A 41 -6.72 -1.17 -17.03
CA SER A 41 -6.71 -1.89 -18.31
C SER A 41 -7.44 -1.12 -19.42
N ASP A 42 -7.57 -1.75 -20.60
CA ASP A 42 -8.26 -1.18 -21.76
C ASP A 42 -9.79 -1.08 -21.59
N SER A 43 -10.45 -0.47 -22.56
CA SER A 43 -11.92 -0.36 -22.61
C SER A 43 -12.61 -1.71 -22.60
N ASP A 44 -12.02 -2.71 -23.25
CA ASP A 44 -12.61 -4.04 -23.42
C ASP A 44 -12.69 -4.76 -22.08
N THR A 45 -11.64 -4.66 -21.27
CA THR A 45 -11.62 -5.22 -19.91
C THR A 45 -12.65 -4.56 -19.02
N ARG A 46 -12.79 -3.22 -19.08
CA ARG A 46 -13.83 -2.50 -18.34
C ARG A 46 -15.23 -2.91 -18.78
N LYS A 47 -15.45 -3.05 -20.09
CA LYS A 47 -16.72 -3.50 -20.65
C LYS A 47 -17.05 -4.91 -20.18
N LEU A 48 -16.09 -5.83 -20.26
CA LEU A 48 -16.24 -7.22 -19.83
C LEU A 48 -16.67 -7.32 -18.36
N MET A 49 -16.05 -6.54 -17.47
CA MET A 49 -16.44 -6.48 -16.07
C MET A 49 -17.85 -5.91 -15.89
N SER A 50 -18.17 -4.81 -16.59
CA SER A 50 -19.49 -4.18 -16.54
C SER A 50 -20.60 -5.09 -17.04
N ASP A 51 -20.37 -5.82 -18.14
CA ASP A 51 -21.31 -6.79 -18.70
C ASP A 51 -21.48 -8.01 -17.80
N SER A 52 -20.47 -8.34 -16.99
CA SER A 52 -20.50 -9.48 -16.07
C SER A 52 -21.30 -9.17 -14.80
N ASP A 53 -20.90 -8.13 -14.07
CA ASP A 53 -21.60 -7.63 -12.88
C ASP A 53 -21.08 -6.23 -12.51
N ALA A 54 -21.72 -5.19 -13.08
CA ALA A 54 -21.30 -3.81 -12.88
C ALA A 54 -21.28 -3.38 -11.39
N ALA A 55 -22.26 -3.83 -10.59
CA ALA A 55 -22.36 -3.44 -9.19
C ALA A 55 -21.21 -4.04 -8.38
N PHE A 56 -20.95 -5.34 -8.52
CA PHE A 56 -19.85 -6.01 -7.85
C PHE A 56 -18.49 -5.37 -8.18
N PHE A 57 -18.21 -5.14 -9.47
CA PHE A 57 -16.92 -4.58 -9.87
C PHE A 57 -16.76 -3.11 -9.50
N SER A 58 -17.86 -2.35 -9.39
CA SER A 58 -17.86 -0.99 -8.85
C SER A 58 -17.54 -0.96 -7.35
N ASP A 59 -18.16 -1.84 -6.56
CA ASP A 59 -17.87 -1.93 -5.12
C ASP A 59 -16.43 -2.38 -4.87
N LEU A 60 -15.97 -3.39 -5.63
CA LEU A 60 -14.62 -3.90 -5.54
C LEU A 60 -13.57 -2.84 -5.91
N TYR A 61 -13.87 -1.95 -6.86
CA TYR A 61 -13.01 -0.82 -7.22
C TYR A 61 -12.75 0.09 -6.01
N ILE A 62 -13.82 0.47 -5.32
CA ILE A 62 -13.75 1.33 -4.13
C ILE A 62 -12.97 0.63 -3.02
N VAL A 63 -13.20 -0.67 -2.80
CA VAL A 63 -12.46 -1.47 -1.80
C VAL A 63 -10.96 -1.46 -2.08
N TYR A 64 -10.54 -1.64 -3.33
CA TYR A 64 -9.12 -1.59 -3.69
C TYR A 64 -8.52 -0.21 -3.45
N LEU A 65 -9.19 0.86 -3.88
CA LEU A 65 -8.73 2.23 -3.65
C LEU A 65 -8.52 2.50 -2.16
N HIS A 66 -9.50 2.12 -1.32
CA HIS A 66 -9.39 2.27 0.12
C HIS A 66 -8.22 1.47 0.69
N TYR A 67 -8.09 0.20 0.30
CA TYR A 67 -7.03 -0.67 0.80
C TYR A 67 -5.64 -0.12 0.45
N ILE A 68 -5.45 0.30 -0.80
CA ILE A 68 -4.17 0.83 -1.28
C ILE A 68 -3.82 2.12 -0.55
N SER A 69 -4.77 3.07 -0.45
CA SER A 69 -4.55 4.33 0.25
C SER A 69 -4.25 4.16 1.74
N VAL A 70 -4.95 3.24 2.42
CA VAL A 70 -4.67 2.91 3.81
C VAL A 70 -3.30 2.22 3.95
N GLY A 71 -2.95 1.31 3.04
CA GLY A 71 -1.65 0.64 3.01
C GLY A 71 -0.48 1.62 2.91
N VAL A 72 -0.54 2.53 1.92
CA VAL A 72 0.44 3.61 1.76
C VAL A 72 0.50 4.48 3.02
N SER A 73 -0.66 4.88 3.55
CA SER A 73 -0.73 5.72 4.75
C SER A 73 -0.07 5.07 5.97
N ARG A 74 -0.34 3.78 6.22
CA ARG A 74 0.24 3.05 7.37
C ARG A 74 1.76 2.98 7.31
N LEU A 75 2.35 2.83 6.12
CA LEU A 75 3.81 2.82 5.94
C LEU A 75 4.44 4.18 6.29
N LEU A 76 3.71 5.27 6.05
CA LEU A 76 4.16 6.66 6.18
C LEU A 76 3.67 7.36 7.46
N ASP A 77 2.91 6.66 8.30
CA ASP A 77 2.46 7.19 9.59
C ASP A 77 3.66 7.50 10.50
N PRO A 78 3.52 8.47 11.42
CA PRO A 78 4.57 8.73 12.41
C PRO A 78 4.91 7.47 13.21
N GLU A 79 6.10 7.47 13.81
CA GLU A 79 6.59 6.35 14.65
C GLU A 79 5.69 6.03 15.86
N GLU A 80 4.83 6.97 16.26
CA GLU A 80 3.91 6.86 17.38
C GLU A 80 2.59 7.56 17.08
N THR A 81 1.50 7.05 17.63
CA THR A 81 0.19 7.74 17.65
C THR A 81 -0.45 7.55 19.01
N LEU A 82 -0.83 8.65 19.67
CA LEU A 82 -1.46 8.63 21.01
C LEU A 82 -0.67 7.78 22.04
N GLY A 83 0.65 7.91 22.08
CA GLY A 83 1.49 7.15 23.03
C GLY A 83 1.75 5.70 22.65
N LYS A 84 1.24 5.22 21.51
CA LYS A 84 1.42 3.83 21.04
C LYS A 84 2.37 3.77 19.85
N PRO A 85 3.41 2.92 19.90
CA PRO A 85 4.35 2.80 18.78
C PRO A 85 3.68 2.19 17.56
N ASN A 86 3.97 2.73 16.39
CA ASN A 86 3.51 2.22 15.11
C ASN A 86 4.64 1.46 14.41
N LEU A 87 4.32 0.40 13.68
CA LEU A 87 5.26 -0.28 12.79
C LEU A 87 5.28 0.43 11.43
N THR A 88 6.15 1.43 11.29
CA THR A 88 6.25 2.30 10.10
C THR A 88 7.69 2.49 9.67
N ILE A 89 7.90 3.10 8.49
CA ILE A 89 9.25 3.43 8.03
C ILE A 89 9.88 4.51 8.91
N PHE A 90 9.08 5.45 9.47
CA PHE A 90 9.57 6.40 10.47
C PHE A 90 10.07 5.68 11.72
N LYS A 91 9.35 4.66 12.21
CA LYS A 91 9.81 3.85 13.34
C LYS A 91 11.12 3.13 13.05
N LEU A 92 11.30 2.59 11.84
CA LEU A 92 12.56 1.98 11.42
C LEU A 92 13.71 2.99 11.45
N ILE A 93 13.51 4.19 10.91
CA ILE A 93 14.53 5.26 10.92
C ILE A 93 14.85 5.71 12.36
N ALA A 94 13.85 5.81 13.24
CA ALA A 94 14.05 6.14 14.64
C ALA A 94 14.85 5.07 15.41
N THR A 95 14.66 3.80 15.07
CA THR A 95 15.49 2.70 15.59
C THR A 95 16.95 2.88 15.15
N LEU A 96 17.21 3.20 13.87
CA LEU A 96 18.57 3.50 13.40
C LEU A 96 19.21 4.70 14.11
N LYS A 97 18.40 5.72 14.42
CA LYS A 97 18.84 6.87 15.24
C LYS A 97 19.31 6.44 16.61
N SER A 98 18.55 5.57 17.24
CA SER A 98 18.86 5.03 18.57
C SER A 98 20.10 4.12 18.55
N ASP A 99 20.37 3.48 17.42
CA ASP A 99 21.54 2.64 17.18
C ASP A 99 22.79 3.45 16.78
N GLY A 100 22.67 4.78 16.61
CA GLY A 100 23.80 5.68 16.36
C GLY A 100 24.23 5.83 14.90
N HIS A 101 23.36 5.51 13.94
CA HIS A 101 23.66 5.64 12.52
C HIS A 101 23.64 7.13 12.05
N PRO A 102 24.71 7.65 11.42
CA PRO A 102 24.80 9.06 11.03
C PRO A 102 23.90 9.45 9.84
N GLU A 103 23.43 8.50 9.04
CA GLU A 103 22.63 8.74 7.82
C GLU A 103 21.16 9.09 8.10
N VAL A 104 20.73 8.99 9.36
CA VAL A 104 19.32 9.03 9.80
C VAL A 104 18.61 10.31 9.36
N GLU A 105 19.22 11.48 9.50
CA GLU A 105 18.57 12.74 9.16
C GLU A 105 18.29 12.84 7.64
N LYS A 106 19.19 12.31 6.82
CA LYS A 106 19.01 12.22 5.36
C LYS A 106 17.88 11.25 4.99
N LEU A 107 17.82 10.10 5.65
CA LEU A 107 16.75 9.12 5.46
C LEU A 107 15.39 9.69 5.88
N HIS A 108 15.34 10.37 7.02
CA HIS A 108 14.14 10.99 7.55
C HIS A 108 13.60 12.09 6.63
N GLN A 109 14.48 12.96 6.13
CA GLN A 109 14.10 14.00 5.17
C GLN A 109 13.54 13.38 3.89
N ARG A 110 14.21 12.36 3.35
CA ARG A 110 13.74 11.67 2.14
C ARG A 110 12.39 11.00 2.34
N LEU A 111 12.16 10.34 3.47
CA LEU A 111 10.86 9.75 3.80
C LEU A 111 9.77 10.83 3.94
N SER A 112 10.11 11.98 4.51
CA SER A 112 9.20 13.13 4.60
C SER A 112 8.81 13.66 3.23
N ASP A 113 9.74 13.69 2.28
CA ASP A 113 9.45 14.12 0.90
C ASP A 113 8.62 13.08 0.13
N ILE A 114 8.87 11.78 0.33
CA ILE A 114 8.00 10.71 -0.18
C ILE A 114 6.58 10.88 0.37
N LYS A 115 6.45 11.13 1.68
CA LYS A 115 5.15 11.35 2.32
C LYS A 115 4.40 12.55 1.76
N LYS A 116 5.10 13.65 1.48
CA LYS A 116 4.50 14.83 0.84
C LYS A 116 3.96 14.51 -0.56
N ARG A 117 4.72 13.77 -1.38
CA ARG A 117 4.26 13.34 -2.72
C ARG A 117 3.11 12.34 -2.65
N ALA A 118 3.05 11.52 -1.60
CA ALA A 118 1.96 10.58 -1.34
C ALA A 118 0.70 11.23 -0.73
N TYR A 119 0.49 12.54 -0.91
CA TYR A 119 -0.67 13.28 -0.39
C TYR A 119 -2.00 12.64 -0.80
N ASN A 120 -2.14 12.26 -2.07
CA ASN A 120 -3.36 11.66 -2.62
C ASN A 120 -3.68 10.27 -2.05
N PHE A 121 -2.76 9.64 -1.32
CA PHE A 121 -3.01 8.42 -0.56
C PHE A 121 -3.30 8.70 0.92
N THR A 122 -2.63 9.70 1.49
CA THR A 122 -2.62 9.97 2.93
C THR A 122 -3.74 10.89 3.40
N ASP A 123 -4.18 11.82 2.55
CA ASP A 123 -5.30 12.72 2.84
C ASP A 123 -6.66 11.98 2.80
N PRO A 124 -6.94 11.11 1.81
CA PRO A 124 -8.19 10.35 1.81
C PRO A 124 -8.33 9.43 3.02
N ARG A 125 -7.25 8.93 3.63
CA ARG A 125 -7.37 8.19 4.91
C ARG A 125 -8.01 9.06 6.00
N LYS A 126 -7.64 10.34 6.10
CA LYS A 126 -8.24 11.25 7.09
C LYS A 126 -9.74 11.43 6.86
N GLN A 127 -10.21 11.29 5.62
CA GLN A 127 -11.61 11.45 5.25
C GLN A 127 -12.39 10.12 5.22
N LEU A 128 -11.70 8.99 5.01
CA LEU A 128 -12.27 7.64 4.96
C LEU A 128 -12.32 6.96 6.33
N VAL A 129 -11.33 7.21 7.19
CA VAL A 129 -11.20 6.58 8.51
C VAL A 129 -11.75 7.48 9.61
N ALA A 130 -11.72 8.81 9.46
CA ALA A 130 -12.52 9.67 10.31
C ALA A 130 -13.97 9.56 9.83
N HIS A 131 -14.86 9.24 10.78
CA HIS A 131 -16.31 9.13 10.65
C HIS A 131 -16.87 9.87 9.44
N LEU A 132 -17.65 9.17 8.59
CA LEU A 132 -18.50 9.71 7.50
C LEU A 132 -18.51 11.24 7.55
N ASP A 133 -17.60 11.87 6.81
CA ASP A 133 -17.38 13.31 6.94
C ASP A 133 -18.73 14.01 6.74
N TYR A 134 -19.29 14.56 7.81
CA TYR A 134 -20.64 15.11 7.81
C TYR A 134 -20.78 16.23 6.78
N LYS A 135 -19.71 17.00 6.56
CA LYS A 135 -19.71 18.05 5.55
C LYS A 135 -19.73 17.44 4.16
N ALA A 136 -18.86 16.48 3.86
CA ALA A 136 -18.82 15.82 2.56
C ALA A 136 -20.09 14.96 2.27
N HIS A 137 -20.74 14.43 3.31
CA HIS A 137 -21.89 13.53 3.16
C HIS A 137 -23.24 14.24 3.26
N CYS A 138 -23.36 15.32 4.03
CA CYS A 138 -24.64 15.97 4.32
C CYS A 138 -24.73 17.43 3.88
N ILE A 139 -23.60 18.11 3.64
CA ILE A 139 -23.58 19.55 3.27
C ILE A 139 -23.20 19.74 1.80
N GLU A 140 -22.22 18.98 1.29
CA GLU A 140 -21.71 19.07 -0.08
C GLU A 140 -21.86 17.72 -0.82
N PRO A 141 -23.10 17.22 -1.03
CA PRO A 141 -23.32 15.93 -1.68
C PRO A 141 -22.79 15.96 -3.13
N GLY A 142 -21.63 15.32 -3.35
CA GLY A 142 -20.93 15.29 -4.63
C GLY A 142 -19.41 15.30 -4.48
N THR A 143 -18.90 15.76 -3.34
CA THR A 143 -17.45 15.80 -3.03
C THR A 143 -16.99 14.55 -2.29
N ARG A 144 -17.61 13.38 -2.51
CA ARG A 144 -17.20 12.14 -1.84
C ARG A 144 -15.71 11.91 -2.10
N PRO A 145 -14.86 11.88 -1.06
CA PRO A 145 -13.44 11.68 -1.26
C PRO A 145 -13.20 10.18 -1.46
N ILE A 146 -13.41 9.73 -2.69
CA ILE A 146 -12.84 8.48 -3.15
C ILE A 146 -11.35 8.76 -3.35
N PRO A 147 -10.43 7.97 -2.79
CA PRO A 147 -9.02 8.17 -3.04
C PRO A 147 -8.75 8.11 -4.54
N SER A 148 -8.32 9.23 -5.11
CA SER A 148 -7.92 9.29 -6.51
C SER A 148 -6.40 9.36 -6.53
N PHE A 149 -5.76 8.20 -6.72
CA PHE A 149 -4.37 8.18 -7.14
C PHE A 149 -4.28 7.69 -8.58
N THR A 150 -3.35 8.27 -9.31
CA THR A 150 -3.01 7.83 -10.65
C THR A 150 -2.08 6.62 -10.60
N LYS A 151 -1.97 5.93 -11.75
CA LYS A 151 -1.00 4.84 -11.90
C LYS A 151 0.42 5.33 -11.63
N ASP A 152 0.78 6.49 -12.17
CA ASP A 152 2.14 7.02 -12.06
C ASP A 152 2.47 7.40 -10.61
N GLU A 153 1.52 7.99 -9.88
CA GLU A 153 1.69 8.30 -8.46
C GLU A 153 1.99 7.05 -7.62
N PHE A 154 1.32 5.92 -7.87
CA PHE A 154 1.63 4.68 -7.16
C PHE A 154 2.99 4.12 -7.56
N GLU A 155 3.31 4.07 -8.86
CA GLU A 155 4.58 3.53 -9.35
C GLU A 155 5.78 4.36 -8.84
N GLU A 156 5.65 5.68 -8.82
CA GLU A 156 6.64 6.59 -8.23
C GLU A 156 6.80 6.36 -6.72
N PHE A 157 5.70 6.33 -5.98
CA PHE A 157 5.72 6.02 -4.54
C PHE A 157 6.43 4.68 -4.26
N TYR A 158 6.06 3.64 -5.00
CA TYR A 158 6.58 2.30 -4.79
C TYR A 158 8.08 2.22 -5.12
N LYS A 159 8.50 2.84 -6.22
CA LYS A 159 9.92 2.94 -6.61
C LYS A 159 10.75 3.71 -5.58
N ASP A 160 10.30 4.89 -5.17
CA ASP A 160 11.02 5.74 -4.24
C ASP A 160 11.16 5.08 -2.86
N THR A 161 10.08 4.45 -2.40
CA THR A 161 10.04 3.72 -1.14
C THR A 161 10.94 2.48 -1.20
N GLY A 162 10.86 1.70 -2.28
CA GLY A 162 11.73 0.53 -2.47
C GLY A 162 13.22 0.89 -2.48
N GLN A 163 13.59 2.00 -3.12
CA GLN A 163 14.96 2.49 -3.09
C GLN A 163 15.36 2.95 -1.67
N LEU A 164 14.51 3.70 -0.97
CA LEU A 164 14.77 4.09 0.43
C LEU A 164 15.01 2.87 1.32
N MET A 165 14.17 1.84 1.19
CA MET A 165 14.28 0.60 1.98
C MET A 165 15.56 -0.17 1.65
N ASN A 166 15.98 -0.22 0.39
CA ASN A 166 17.24 -0.83 0.00
C ASN A 166 18.46 -0.06 0.52
N ASP A 167 18.39 1.27 0.58
CA ASP A 167 19.45 2.07 1.18
C ASP A 167 19.54 1.81 2.70
N ILE A 168 18.39 1.67 3.38
CA ILE A 168 18.37 1.25 4.79
C ILE A 168 18.96 -0.16 4.96
N ARG A 169 18.60 -1.12 4.09
CA ARG A 169 19.17 -2.48 4.10
C ARG A 169 20.69 -2.45 4.01
N ALA A 170 21.24 -1.61 3.13
CA ALA A 170 22.69 -1.46 3.00
C ALA A 170 23.34 -0.96 4.31
N ILE A 171 22.75 0.05 4.97
CA ILE A 171 23.24 0.60 6.25
C ILE A 171 23.31 -0.47 7.36
N ILE A 172 22.31 -1.36 7.41
CA ILE A 172 22.23 -2.42 8.43
C ILE A 172 22.90 -3.74 8.00
N GLY A 173 23.63 -3.73 6.88
CA GLY A 173 24.36 -4.90 6.38
C GLY A 173 23.47 -6.05 5.89
N MET A 174 22.31 -5.73 5.32
CA MET A 174 21.40 -6.69 4.69
C MET A 174 21.50 -6.61 3.16
N PRO A 175 21.32 -7.74 2.44
CA PRO A 175 21.26 -7.73 0.97
C PRO A 175 20.10 -6.85 0.49
N PRO A 176 20.08 -6.37 -0.76
CA PRO A 176 18.92 -5.64 -1.28
C PRO A 176 17.68 -6.55 -1.35
N PHE A 177 16.50 -5.96 -1.12
CA PHE A 177 15.22 -6.58 -1.42
C PHE A 177 14.81 -6.25 -2.86
N LEU A 178 14.12 -7.20 -3.49
CA LEU A 178 13.83 -7.18 -4.91
C LEU A 178 12.52 -6.43 -5.21
N TYR A 179 12.42 -5.17 -4.77
CA TYR A 179 11.26 -4.33 -5.02
C TYR A 179 10.96 -4.15 -6.53
N ASN A 180 12.01 -4.10 -7.35
CA ASN A 180 11.92 -3.81 -8.80
C ASN A 180 11.85 -5.04 -9.71
N LEU A 181 12.17 -6.24 -9.21
CA LEU A 181 11.78 -7.44 -9.92
C LEU A 181 10.26 -7.47 -9.80
N GLY A 182 9.55 -7.42 -10.93
CA GLY A 182 8.09 -7.47 -10.95
C GLY A 182 7.58 -8.68 -10.16
N ILE A 183 6.26 -8.88 -10.10
CA ILE A 183 5.68 -10.05 -9.41
C ILE A 183 6.14 -11.33 -10.15
N VAL A 184 7.34 -11.82 -9.83
CA VAL A 184 7.97 -13.03 -10.35
C VAL A 184 7.42 -14.15 -9.49
N GLY A 185 6.32 -14.73 -9.93
CA GLY A 185 5.76 -15.94 -9.33
C GLY A 185 4.28 -15.85 -9.02
N GLY A 186 3.48 -16.53 -9.84
CA GLY A 186 2.42 -17.45 -9.41
C GLY A 186 1.15 -16.92 -8.73
N HIS A 187 1.17 -15.79 -8.02
CA HIS A 187 -0.03 -15.22 -7.42
C HIS A 187 -0.82 -14.51 -8.52
N SER A 188 -1.91 -15.14 -8.95
CA SER A 188 -2.77 -14.66 -10.03
C SER A 188 -3.36 -13.29 -9.71
N CYS A 189 -2.70 -12.24 -10.19
CA CYS A 189 -3.07 -10.83 -10.07
C CYS A 189 -4.30 -10.51 -10.95
N GLY A 190 -5.47 -11.09 -10.67
CA GLY A 190 -6.70 -10.86 -11.46
C GLY A 190 -6.72 -11.43 -12.89
N ARG A 191 -5.57 -11.70 -13.51
CA ARG A 191 -5.47 -12.19 -14.91
C ARG A 191 -6.24 -13.46 -15.19
N LYS A 192 -6.22 -14.43 -14.25
CA LYS A 192 -6.99 -15.68 -14.40
C LYS A 192 -8.50 -15.42 -14.38
N LEU A 193 -8.97 -14.47 -13.56
CA LEU A 193 -10.37 -14.09 -13.51
C LEU A 193 -10.77 -13.45 -14.84
N LEU A 194 -10.01 -12.45 -15.31
CA LEU A 194 -10.27 -11.79 -16.59
C LEU A 194 -10.28 -12.77 -17.76
N HIS A 195 -9.31 -13.71 -17.79
CA HIS A 195 -9.28 -14.77 -18.79
C HIS A 195 -10.56 -15.61 -18.77
N ARG A 196 -11.00 -16.04 -17.58
CA ARG A 196 -12.23 -16.85 -17.43
C ARG A 196 -13.49 -16.08 -17.84
N LEU A 197 -13.60 -14.81 -17.46
CA LEU A 197 -14.73 -13.96 -17.85
C LEU A 197 -14.77 -13.80 -19.37
N LYS A 198 -13.62 -13.56 -20.01
CA LYS A 198 -13.52 -13.43 -21.45
C LYS A 198 -13.95 -14.72 -22.16
N THR A 199 -13.41 -15.87 -21.74
CA THR A 199 -13.81 -17.17 -22.30
C THR A 199 -15.30 -17.45 -22.14
N ALA A 200 -15.89 -17.11 -20.98
CA ALA A 200 -17.32 -17.26 -20.77
C ALA A 200 -18.14 -16.35 -21.69
N SER A 201 -17.74 -15.08 -21.84
CA SER A 201 -18.37 -14.11 -22.73
C SER A 201 -18.34 -14.58 -24.19
N ASP A 202 -17.17 -15.03 -24.67
CA ASP A 202 -16.99 -15.52 -26.04
C ASP A 202 -17.87 -16.76 -26.31
N HIS A 203 -18.01 -17.66 -25.32
CA HIS A 203 -18.86 -18.85 -25.41
C HIS A 203 -20.36 -18.53 -25.41
N ILE A 204 -20.78 -17.48 -24.70
CA ILE A 204 -22.18 -17.01 -24.74
C ILE A 204 -22.49 -16.39 -26.10
N ALA A 205 -21.58 -15.56 -26.63
CA ALA A 205 -21.75 -14.91 -27.92
C ALA A 205 -21.84 -15.93 -29.09
N SER A 206 -21.03 -17.00 -29.04
CA SER A 206 -21.05 -18.04 -30.07
C SER A 206 -22.33 -18.90 -30.07
N LYS A 207 -23.05 -18.96 -28.95
CA LYS A 207 -24.35 -19.65 -28.84
C LYS A 207 -25.56 -18.78 -29.18
N ALA A 208 -25.38 -17.45 -29.20
CA ALA A 208 -26.41 -16.50 -29.56
C ALA A 208 -26.44 -16.19 -31.07
N SER A 209 -25.46 -16.71 -31.82
CA SER A 209 -25.33 -16.62 -33.28
C SER A 209 -25.87 -17.89 -33.95
#